data_AF-A0A4V6L4T1-F1
#
_entry.id   AF-A0A4V6L4T1-F1
#
_cell.length_a   1.000
_cell.length_b   1.000
_cell.length_c   1.000
_cell.angle_alpha   90.00
_cell.angle_beta   90.00
_cell.angle_gamma   90.00
#
_symmetry.space_group_name_H-M   'P 1'
#
loop_
_entity.id
_entity.type
_entity.pdbx_description
1 polymer ?
#
loop_
_entity_poly.entity_id
_entity_poly.type
_entity_poly.pdbx_seq_one_letter_code
_entity_poly.pdbx_strand_id
1 'polypeptide(L)'
;MMVFHKTATIKQGVASLVKAKAPNPVTLRPYRTFAEVEQPASQFIFRINQRAEMALFEADGGKWRLDAINNIANFLKEELADQTNITILA
;
A
#
# COMPACT_ATOMS: atom_id res chain seq x y z
N MET A 1 3.90 8.80 42.61
CA MET A 1 2.58 9.48 42.63
C MET A 1 2.77 10.92 42.21
N MET A 2 2.43 11.26 40.96
CA MET A 2 1.88 12.57 40.59
C MET A 2 1.27 12.46 39.19
N VAL A 3 -0.05 12.56 39.11
CA VAL A 3 -0.84 12.55 37.88
C VAL A 3 -1.26 13.99 37.64
N PHE A 4 -0.93 14.56 36.48
CA PHE A 4 -1.52 15.83 36.03
C PHE A 4 -2.43 15.58 34.84
N HIS A 5 -3.72 15.77 35.09
CA HIS A 5 -4.80 15.71 34.12
C HIS A 5 -5.24 17.16 33.88
N LYS A 6 -4.97 17.78 32.71
CA LYS A 6 -5.75 18.95 32.23
C LYS A 6 -5.77 19.03 30.70
N THR A 7 -6.85 18.45 30.18
CA THR A 7 -7.73 18.85 29.07
C THR A 7 -7.38 20.17 28.36
N ALA A 8 -6.95 20.07 27.10
CA ALA A 8 -6.94 21.19 26.18
C ALA A 8 -8.27 21.23 25.40
N THR A 9 -9.16 22.14 25.79
CA THR A 9 -10.40 22.41 25.07
C THR A 9 -10.08 23.28 23.85
N ILE A 10 -9.96 22.67 22.67
CA ILE A 10 -9.88 23.42 21.41
C ILE A 10 -11.30 23.67 20.92
N LYS A 11 -11.66 24.96 20.78
CA LYS A 11 -12.98 25.41 20.35
C LYS A 11 -13.34 24.83 18.99
N GLN A 12 -14.51 24.21 18.96
CA GLN A 12 -15.18 23.63 17.81
C GLN A 12 -15.53 24.74 16.80
N GLY A 13 -14.84 24.76 15.67
CA GLY A 13 -15.22 25.53 14.48
C GLY A 13 -15.84 24.58 13.47
N VAL A 14 -17.12 24.76 13.21
CA VAL A 14 -17.95 23.99 12.28
C VAL A 14 -17.43 24.19 10.85
N ALA A 15 -16.51 23.33 10.41
CA ALA A 15 -16.20 23.17 9.00
C ALA A 15 -16.74 21.80 8.58
N SER A 16 -17.89 21.85 7.92
CA SER A 16 -18.57 20.77 7.24
C SER A 16 -17.67 20.07 6.21
N LEU A 17 -16.70 19.28 6.66
CA LEU A 17 -16.11 18.23 5.84
C LEU A 17 -16.96 17.01 6.07
N VAL A 18 -17.97 16.89 5.23
CA VAL A 18 -18.63 15.66 4.84
C VAL A 18 -17.57 14.56 4.83
N LYS A 19 -17.44 13.84 5.95
CA LYS A 19 -16.53 12.71 6.11
C LYS A 19 -17.14 11.56 5.34
N ALA A 20 -17.14 11.66 4.02
CA ALA A 20 -17.16 10.49 3.17
C ALA A 20 -16.04 9.60 3.72
N LYS A 21 -16.40 8.47 4.34
CA LYS A 21 -15.43 7.44 4.69
C LYS A 21 -14.77 7.07 3.37
N ALA A 22 -13.56 7.57 3.12
CA ALA A 22 -12.72 7.00 2.09
C ALA A 22 -12.67 5.49 2.38
N PRO A 23 -12.94 4.60 1.41
CA PRO A 23 -12.87 3.17 1.62
C PRO A 23 -11.42 2.84 1.97
N ASN A 24 -11.15 2.76 3.28
CA ASN A 24 -9.84 2.57 3.86
C ASN A 24 -9.89 1.21 4.57
N PRO A 25 -9.03 0.24 4.23
CA PRO A 25 -7.92 0.30 3.28
C PRO A 25 -8.31 0.41 1.80
N VAL A 26 -7.51 1.12 1.00
CA VAL A 26 -7.62 1.14 -0.46
C VAL A 26 -6.72 0.05 -1.05
N THR A 27 -7.18 -0.63 -2.09
CA THR A 27 -6.35 -1.60 -2.84
C THR A 27 -5.80 -0.91 -4.08
N LEU A 28 -4.48 -0.88 -4.22
CA LEU A 28 -3.78 -0.26 -5.34
C LEU A 28 -2.78 -1.25 -5.96
N ARG A 29 -2.42 -1.03 -7.23
CA ARG A 29 -1.35 -1.75 -7.94
C ARG A 29 -0.24 -0.77 -8.32
N PRO A 30 0.62 -0.37 -7.36
CA PRO A 30 1.72 0.55 -7.65
C PRO A 30 2.75 -0.11 -8.59
N TYR A 31 3.34 0.69 -9.48
CA TYR A 31 4.47 0.25 -10.29
C TYR A 31 5.71 0.08 -9.39
N ARG A 32 6.19 -1.16 -9.27
CA ARG A 32 7.30 -1.55 -8.39
C ARG A 32 8.32 -2.45 -9.08
N THR A 33 7.97 -3.08 -10.20
CA THR A 33 8.83 -3.98 -10.98
C THR A 33 8.87 -3.57 -12.45
N PHE A 34 8.99 -4.52 -13.38
CA PHE A 34 8.95 -4.31 -14.84
C PHE A 34 7.52 -4.04 -15.30
N ALA A 35 7.34 -3.11 -16.24
CA ALA A 35 6.02 -2.67 -16.70
C ALA A 35 5.27 -3.78 -17.46
N GLU A 36 6.01 -4.72 -18.05
CA GLU A 36 5.51 -5.89 -18.76
C GLU A 36 4.94 -6.96 -17.81
N VAL A 37 5.31 -6.93 -16.53
CA VAL A 37 4.88 -7.90 -15.53
C VAL A 37 3.70 -7.35 -14.74
N GLU A 38 2.71 -8.21 -14.46
CA GLU A 38 1.56 -7.83 -13.65
C GLU A 38 2.00 -7.31 -12.26
N GLN A 39 1.60 -6.07 -11.93
CA GLN A 39 1.95 -5.46 -10.65
C GLN A 39 1.07 -6.03 -9.53
N PRO A 40 1.65 -6.45 -8.40
CA PRO A 40 0.90 -7.02 -7.29
C PRO A 40 -0.04 -5.97 -6.69
N ALA A 41 -1.25 -6.41 -6.35
CA ALA A 41 -2.17 -5.59 -5.59
C ALA A 41 -1.71 -5.52 -4.13
N SER A 42 -1.75 -4.33 -3.54
CA SER A 42 -1.42 -4.12 -2.13
C SER A 42 -2.45 -3.22 -1.47
N GLN A 43 -2.72 -3.47 -0.20
CA GLN A 43 -3.56 -2.61 0.61
C GLN A 43 -2.76 -1.42 1.13
N PHE A 44 -3.33 -0.24 1.05
CA PHE A 44 -2.79 0.99 1.61
C PHE A 44 -3.80 1.65 2.54
N ILE A 45 -3.29 2.21 3.63
CA ILE A 45 -4.03 3.06 4.54
C ILE A 45 -3.77 4.51 4.17
N PHE A 46 -4.84 5.22 3.83
CA PHE A 46 -4.79 6.67 3.63
C PHE A 46 -4.98 7.40 4.95
N ARG A 47 -4.10 8.35 5.28
CA ARG A 47 -4.20 9.19 6.48
C ARG A 47 -4.08 10.66 6.13
N ILE A 48 -4.85 11.48 6.86
CA ILE A 48 -4.79 12.94 6.83
C ILE A 48 -4.52 13.43 8.24
N ASN A 49 -3.63 14.41 8.42
CA ASN A 49 -3.38 15.01 9.73
C ASN A 49 -4.09 16.37 9.92
N GLN A 50 -3.94 16.97 11.10
CA GLN A 50 -4.56 18.26 11.44
C GLN A 50 -4.06 19.45 10.59
N ARG A 51 -2.89 19.31 9.95
CA ARG A 51 -2.33 20.30 9.01
C ARG A 51 -2.79 20.08 7.57
N ALA A 52 -3.75 19.17 7.35
CA ALA A 52 -4.20 18.72 6.03
C ALA A 52 -3.11 18.05 5.18
N GLU A 53 -2.02 17.57 5.79
CA GLU A 53 -1.04 16.72 5.10
C GLU A 53 -1.62 15.33 4.91
N MET A 54 -1.42 14.75 3.73
CA MET A 54 -2.01 13.49 3.29
C MET A 54 -0.91 12.49 2.94
N ALA A 55 -1.08 11.24 3.34
CA ALA A 55 -0.12 10.18 3.03
C ALA A 55 -0.80 8.81 2.88
N LEU A 56 -0.20 7.95 2.06
CA LEU A 56 -0.54 6.55 1.92
C LEU A 56 0.51 5.70 2.63
N PHE A 57 0.06 4.72 3.41
CA PHE A 57 0.91 3.79 4.15
C PHE A 57 0.61 2.38 3.72
N GLU A 58 1.63 1.59 3.40
CA GLU A 58 1.43 0.18 3.06
C GLU A 58 0.88 -0.60 4.27
N ALA A 59 -0.14 -1.43 4.03
CA ALA A 59 -0.84 -2.20 5.05
C ALA A 59 -0.82 -3.72 4.80
N ASP A 60 -0.12 -4.15 3.74
CA ASP A 60 -0.02 -5.55 3.31
C ASP A 60 1.18 -6.30 3.94
N GLY A 61 1.90 -5.65 4.86
CA GLY A 61 3.03 -6.26 5.58
C GLY A 61 4.19 -6.71 4.67
N GLY A 62 4.30 -6.16 3.46
CA GLY A 62 5.33 -6.55 2.49
C GLY A 62 5.03 -7.83 1.70
N LYS A 63 3.84 -8.44 1.83
CA LYS A 63 3.45 -9.66 1.09
C LYS A 63 3.60 -9.49 -0.42
N TRP A 64 3.26 -8.31 -0.95
CA TRP A 64 3.45 -7.94 -2.36
C TRP A 64 4.82 -8.28 -2.94
N ARG A 65 5.89 -8.36 -2.13
CA ARG A 65 7.23 -8.72 -2.61
C ARG A 65 7.28 -10.16 -3.11
N LEU A 66 6.66 -11.08 -2.38
CA LEU A 66 6.59 -12.48 -2.79
C LEU A 66 5.70 -12.63 -4.03
N ASP A 67 4.58 -11.92 -4.05
CA ASP A 67 3.69 -11.90 -5.23
C ASP A 67 4.41 -11.33 -6.46
N ALA A 68 5.22 -10.26 -6.29
CA ALA A 68 6.06 -9.70 -7.35
C ALA A 68 7.10 -10.70 -7.87
N ILE A 69 7.80 -11.42 -6.98
CA ILE A 69 8.77 -12.45 -7.36
C ILE A 69 8.09 -13.53 -8.20
N ASN A 70 6.93 -14.02 -7.75
CA ASN A 70 6.17 -15.03 -8.47
C ASN A 70 5.68 -14.54 -9.84
N ASN A 71 5.18 -13.30 -9.91
CA ASN A 71 4.72 -12.72 -11.18
C ASN A 71 5.86 -12.59 -12.19
N ILE A 72 7.04 -12.15 -11.75
CA ILE A 72 8.24 -12.08 -12.60
C ILE A 72 8.66 -13.49 -13.04
N ALA A 73 8.69 -14.44 -12.11
CA ALA A 73 9.10 -15.81 -12.42
C ALA A 73 8.15 -16.48 -13.43
N ASN A 74 6.84 -16.26 -13.31
CA ASN A 74 5.85 -16.77 -14.25
C ASN A 74 6.01 -16.13 -15.62
N PHE A 75 6.16 -14.80 -15.69
CA PHE A 75 6.43 -14.09 -16.94
C PHE A 75 7.68 -14.64 -17.64
N LEU A 76 8.78 -14.82 -16.90
CA LEU A 76 10.01 -15.37 -17.48
C LEU A 76 9.86 -16.83 -17.93
N LYS A 77 9.07 -17.65 -17.21
CA LYS A 77 8.81 -19.05 -17.60
C LYS A 77 8.02 -19.13 -18.89
N GLU A 78 7.09 -18.19 -19.10
CA GLU A 78 6.30 -18.08 -20.32
C GLU A 78 7.16 -17.60 -21.49
N GLU A 79 7.89 -16.50 -21.34
CA GLU A 79 8.72 -15.91 -22.40
C GLU A 79 9.93 -16.77 -22.79
N LEU A 80 10.42 -17.63 -21.89
CA LEU A 80 11.57 -18.49 -22.11
C LEU A 80 11.21 -19.99 -22.20
N ALA A 81 9.94 -20.32 -22.46
CA ALA A 81 9.46 -21.71 -22.48
C ALA A 81 10.24 -22.64 -23.43
N ASP A 82 10.80 -22.09 -24.52
CA ASP A 82 11.57 -22.83 -25.52
C ASP A 82 13.05 -23.03 -25.14
N GLN A 83 13.52 -22.42 -24.06
CA GLN A 83 14.92 -22.47 -23.62
C GLN A 83 15.12 -23.60 -22.60
N THR A 84 15.81 -24.67 -23.01
CA THR A 84 16.02 -25.86 -22.16
C THR A 84 17.24 -25.77 -21.25
N ASN A 85 18.10 -24.77 -21.45
CA ASN A 85 19.33 -24.54 -20.67
C ASN A 85 19.16 -23.46 -19.58
N ILE A 86 17.94 -23.00 -19.32
CA ILE A 86 17.63 -21.94 -18.36
C ILE A 86 16.71 -22.50 -17.26
N THR A 87 17.07 -22.24 -16.00
CA THR A 87 16.24 -22.58 -14.83
C THR A 87 15.87 -21.32 -14.08
N ILE A 88 14.58 -21.10 -13.85
CA ILE A 88 14.05 -19.93 -13.15
C ILE A 88 13.73 -20.31 -11.71
N LEU A 89 14.30 -19.58 -10.75
CA LEU A 89 14.09 -19.76 -9.32
C LEU A 89 13.22 -18.61 -8.77
N ALA A 90 12.28 -18.95 -7.88
CA ALA A 90 11.34 -18.02 -7.25
C ALA A 90 11.12 -18.43 -5.80
#